data_AF-A0A4Q5PHZ4-F1
#
_entry.id   AF-A0A4Q5PHZ4-F1
#
_cell.length_a   1.000
_cell.length_b   1.000
_cell.length_c   1.000
_cell.angle_alpha   90.00
_cell.angle_beta   90.00
_cell.angle_gamma   90.00
#
_symmetry.space_group_name_H-M   'P 1'
#
loop_
_entity.id
_entity.type
_entity.pdbx_description
1 polymer ?
#
loop_
_entity_poly.entity_id
_entity_poly.type
_entity_poly.pdbx_seq_one_letter_code
_entity_poly.pdbx_strand_id
1 'polypeptide(L)'
;MTDKTKIKEESQLDAVLKGLGMGCAILALIMPGHVTSSQKRVPQVRAVAAAPAVPVAQPYTHRADFGMEQASDEARHTANWAVYSGDTQGMPFVVIDKKHATVHIFAADGKLRGSTPVLLGSAIGDHSVPGIGEREIMDIKPDERTTPSGRFVTHPGHNATGEDIVWVDYNAAISMHRVRPKVASERRLERLASASTDDNRISFGCINVPIKFYNEVIHPMLGTARGVVYVLPETRDVREEFGSYDVPDAPAVAQAVHTVR
;
A
#
# COMPACT_ATOMS: atom_id res chain seq x y z
N MET A 1 47.87 -19.94 -0.19
CA MET A 1 47.62 -18.77 -1.06
C MET A 1 47.66 -19.28 -2.49
N THR A 2 46.51 -19.70 -3.01
CA THR A 2 46.29 -19.99 -4.43
C THR A 2 44.79 -19.89 -4.70
N ASP A 3 44.52 -18.80 -5.39
CA ASP A 3 43.31 -18.14 -5.81
C ASP A 3 42.21 -19.05 -6.43
N LYS A 4 41.06 -19.15 -5.75
CA LYS A 4 39.83 -19.80 -6.27
C LYS A 4 39.00 -18.89 -7.18
N THR A 5 39.43 -17.65 -7.41
CA THR A 5 38.71 -16.64 -8.19
C THR A 5 38.98 -16.79 -9.69
N LYS A 6 40.12 -17.39 -10.07
CA LYS A 6 40.56 -17.54 -11.47
C LYS A 6 39.81 -18.60 -12.29
N ILE A 7 39.14 -19.56 -11.65
CA ILE A 7 38.44 -20.67 -12.33
C ILE A 7 37.02 -20.27 -12.78
N LYS A 8 36.47 -19.16 -12.26
CA LYS A 8 35.08 -18.75 -12.55
C LYS A 8 34.97 -17.76 -13.72
N GLU A 9 36.04 -17.03 -14.05
CA GLU A 9 36.05 -16.07 -15.18
C GLU A 9 36.25 -16.73 -16.54
N GLU A 10 37.00 -17.83 -16.64
CA GLU A 10 37.21 -18.54 -17.92
C GLU A 10 35.94 -19.26 -18.42
N SER A 11 34.98 -19.53 -17.54
CA SER A 11 33.70 -20.17 -17.89
C SER A 11 32.66 -19.19 -18.47
N GLN A 12 32.84 -17.87 -18.34
CA GLN A 12 31.85 -16.88 -18.78
C GLN A 12 32.18 -16.19 -20.11
N LEU A 13 33.42 -16.29 -20.61
CA LEU A 13 33.78 -15.76 -21.93
C LEU A 13 33.43 -16.69 -23.11
N ASP A 14 33.27 -18.00 -22.88
CA ASP A 14 32.98 -18.96 -23.95
C ASP A 14 31.48 -19.04 -24.34
N ALA A 15 30.60 -18.42 -23.57
CA ALA A 15 29.15 -18.45 -23.83
C ALA A 15 28.62 -17.25 -24.66
N VAL A 16 29.43 -16.21 -24.85
CA VAL A 16 29.03 -14.99 -25.60
C VAL A 16 29.56 -14.99 -27.04
N LEU A 17 30.41 -15.94 -27.42
CA LEU A 17 31.11 -15.94 -28.72
C LEU A 17 30.58 -16.95 -29.77
N LYS A 18 29.34 -17.45 -29.65
CA LYS A 18 28.75 -18.44 -30.59
C LYS A 18 27.38 -18.05 -31.16
N GLY A 19 27.25 -16.84 -31.69
CA GLY A 19 25.98 -16.38 -32.28
C GLY A 19 26.08 -15.38 -33.43
N LEU A 20 27.21 -15.28 -34.13
CA LEU A 20 27.38 -14.35 -35.26
C LEU A 20 27.94 -15.08 -36.49
N GLY A 21 27.12 -15.24 -37.53
CA GLY A 21 27.62 -15.47 -38.90
C GLY A 21 26.80 -16.45 -39.74
N MET A 22 26.00 -15.93 -40.68
CA MET A 22 25.79 -16.42 -42.06
C MET A 22 24.58 -15.65 -42.66
N GLY A 23 24.65 -14.99 -43.80
CA GLY A 23 25.73 -14.91 -44.78
C GLY A 23 25.44 -13.84 -45.85
N CYS A 24 26.52 -13.40 -46.48
CA CYS A 24 26.52 -12.62 -47.70
C CYS A 24 26.50 -13.58 -48.90
N ALA A 25 25.59 -13.37 -49.85
CA ALA A 25 25.75 -13.85 -51.22
C ALA A 25 25.65 -12.64 -52.16
N ILE A 26 26.77 -12.37 -52.83
CA ILE A 26 26.94 -11.35 -53.88
C ILE A 26 26.57 -12.01 -55.21
N LEU A 27 25.78 -11.32 -56.03
CA LEU A 27 25.81 -11.49 -57.48
C LEU A 27 25.64 -10.14 -58.18
N ALA A 28 26.66 -9.75 -58.93
CA ALA A 28 26.69 -8.56 -59.76
C ALA A 28 26.27 -8.91 -61.20
N LEU A 29 25.43 -8.07 -61.81
CA LEU A 29 25.20 -8.01 -63.26
C LEU A 29 24.98 -6.56 -63.68
N ILE A 30 25.55 -6.19 -64.83
CA ILE A 30 25.73 -4.83 -65.34
C ILE A 30 24.72 -4.53 -66.47
N MET A 31 24.39 -3.23 -66.66
CA MET A 31 23.84 -2.51 -67.86
C MET A 31 22.38 -1.97 -67.72
N PRO A 32 21.92 -0.97 -68.54
CA PRO A 32 22.09 0.47 -68.27
C PRO A 32 20.77 1.28 -68.25
N GLY A 33 20.82 2.45 -67.61
CA GLY A 33 20.06 3.67 -67.92
C GLY A 33 18.53 3.63 -67.98
N HIS A 34 17.85 4.13 -66.94
CA HIS A 34 16.55 4.79 -67.06
C HIS A 34 16.50 6.00 -66.13
N VAL A 35 16.36 7.18 -66.71
CA VAL A 35 16.08 8.45 -66.03
C VAL A 35 14.72 8.34 -65.35
N THR A 36 14.67 8.49 -64.02
CA THR A 36 13.41 8.70 -63.30
C THR A 36 13.52 9.97 -62.45
N SER A 37 12.62 10.90 -62.75
CA SER A 37 12.46 12.18 -62.09
C SER A 37 12.25 11.99 -60.58
N SER A 38 13.17 12.50 -59.77
CA SER A 38 13.01 12.53 -58.32
C SER A 38 12.12 13.72 -57.93
N GLN A 39 10.81 13.48 -57.82
CA GLN A 39 9.91 14.42 -57.16
C GLN A 39 10.30 14.53 -55.69
N LYS A 40 10.75 15.73 -55.27
CA LYS A 40 10.95 16.06 -53.86
C LYS A 40 9.67 15.81 -53.08
N ARG A 41 9.67 14.76 -52.25
CA ARG A 41 8.62 14.49 -51.26
C ARG A 41 8.76 15.53 -50.14
N VAL A 42 7.78 16.43 -50.03
CA VAL A 42 7.65 17.30 -48.85
C VAL A 42 7.20 16.40 -47.68
N PRO A 43 7.86 16.45 -46.51
CA PRO A 43 7.45 15.65 -45.37
C PRO A 43 6.12 16.18 -44.83
N GLN A 44 5.09 15.34 -44.83
CA GLN A 44 3.86 15.62 -44.08
C GLN A 44 4.14 15.46 -42.59
N VAL A 45 4.04 16.56 -41.85
CA VAL A 45 4.01 16.56 -40.39
C VAL A 45 2.71 15.87 -39.98
N ARG A 46 2.81 14.64 -39.46
CA ARG A 46 1.69 13.98 -38.80
C ARG A 46 1.32 14.79 -37.55
N ALA A 47 0.08 15.27 -37.50
CA ALA A 47 -0.47 15.84 -36.29
C ALA A 47 -0.44 14.77 -35.18
N VAL A 48 0.30 15.06 -34.11
CA VAL A 48 0.29 14.24 -32.90
C VAL A 48 -1.06 14.49 -32.24
N ALA A 49 -1.92 13.47 -32.21
CA ALA A 49 -3.17 13.54 -31.47
C ALA A 49 -2.84 13.83 -29.99
N ALA A 50 -3.46 14.87 -29.44
CA ALA A 50 -3.31 15.22 -28.03
C ALA A 50 -3.73 14.01 -27.17
N ALA A 51 -2.85 13.58 -26.27
CA ALA A 51 -3.17 12.57 -25.28
C ALA A 51 -4.40 13.02 -24.47
N PRO A 52 -5.31 12.10 -24.08
CA PRO A 52 -6.43 12.46 -23.24
C PRO A 52 -5.90 13.07 -21.94
N ALA A 53 -6.39 14.26 -21.59
CA ALA A 53 -6.07 14.89 -20.33
C ALA A 53 -6.44 13.93 -19.19
N VAL A 54 -5.47 13.61 -18.34
CA VAL A 54 -5.74 12.91 -17.09
C VAL A 54 -6.73 13.80 -16.31
N PRO A 55 -7.88 13.28 -15.85
CA PRO A 55 -8.80 14.08 -15.06
C PRO A 55 -8.04 14.58 -13.83
N VAL A 56 -7.91 15.91 -13.70
CA VAL A 56 -7.44 16.51 -12.46
C VAL A 56 -8.47 16.13 -11.40
N ALA A 57 -8.03 15.35 -10.39
CA ALA A 57 -8.90 14.95 -9.28
C ALA A 57 -9.49 16.23 -8.68
N GLN A 58 -10.82 16.33 -8.68
CA GLN A 58 -11.52 17.42 -8.00
C GLN A 58 -11.05 17.42 -6.53
N PRO A 59 -10.78 18.58 -5.93
CA PRO A 59 -10.51 18.64 -4.51
C PRO A 59 -11.66 17.93 -3.78
N TYR A 60 -11.33 16.94 -2.95
CA TYR A 60 -12.31 16.23 -2.15
C TYR A 60 -12.87 17.21 -1.13
N THR A 61 -13.97 17.88 -1.46
CA THR A 61 -14.61 18.86 -0.57
C THR A 61 -15.40 18.20 0.56
N HIS A 62 -15.34 16.88 0.68
CA HIS A 62 -16.10 16.10 1.65
C HIS A 62 -15.17 15.36 2.63
N ARG A 63 -15.77 14.91 3.73
CA ARG A 63 -15.11 14.18 4.82
C ARG A 63 -15.26 12.68 4.64
N ALA A 64 -14.51 11.91 5.44
CA ALA A 64 -14.77 10.48 5.55
C ALA A 64 -16.14 10.23 6.17
N ASP A 65 -16.83 9.22 5.66
CA ASP A 65 -18.16 8.81 6.11
C ASP A 65 -18.05 7.46 6.85
N PHE A 66 -18.16 7.51 8.18
CA PHE A 66 -18.20 6.33 9.05
C PHE A 66 -19.58 5.67 9.09
N GLY A 67 -20.60 6.27 8.48
CA GLY A 67 -21.99 5.87 8.68
C GLY A 67 -22.37 5.89 10.16
N MET A 68 -22.85 4.76 10.66
CA MET A 68 -23.23 4.59 12.07
C MET A 68 -22.10 4.01 12.93
N GLU A 69 -20.93 3.76 12.37
CA GLU A 69 -19.81 3.18 13.10
C GLU A 69 -19.29 4.16 14.16
N GLN A 70 -19.04 3.65 15.37
CA GLN A 70 -18.34 4.38 16.41
C GLN A 70 -16.84 4.30 16.14
N ALA A 71 -16.18 5.45 16.18
CA ALA A 71 -14.75 5.58 15.99
C ALA A 71 -14.24 6.68 16.92
N SER A 72 -13.00 6.56 17.35
CA SER A 72 -12.35 7.55 18.20
C SER A 72 -12.22 8.89 17.50
N ASP A 73 -12.05 9.95 18.29
CA ASP A 73 -11.84 11.30 17.76
C ASP A 73 -10.58 11.36 16.87
N GLU A 74 -9.50 10.65 17.23
CA GLU A 74 -8.26 10.59 16.45
C GLU A 74 -8.45 9.85 15.12
N ALA A 75 -9.24 8.76 15.12
CA ALA A 75 -9.56 8.04 13.89
C ALA A 75 -10.45 8.87 12.96
N ARG A 76 -11.48 9.54 13.50
CA ARG A 76 -12.34 10.45 12.73
C ARG A 76 -11.55 11.63 12.18
N HIS A 77 -10.70 12.24 13.01
CA HIS A 77 -9.82 13.33 12.62
C HIS A 77 -8.94 12.93 11.44
N THR A 78 -8.20 11.83 11.57
CA THR A 78 -7.27 11.34 10.55
C THR A 78 -7.99 10.99 9.25
N ALA A 79 -9.11 10.26 9.32
CA ALA A 79 -9.87 9.89 8.13
C ALA A 79 -10.46 11.13 7.42
N ASN A 80 -11.00 12.09 8.18
CA ASN A 80 -11.53 13.32 7.62
C ASN A 80 -10.45 14.15 6.94
N TRP A 81 -9.32 14.33 7.60
CA TRP A 81 -8.17 15.04 7.03
C TRP A 81 -7.63 14.34 5.79
N ALA A 82 -7.48 13.02 5.82
CA ALA A 82 -6.94 12.24 4.70
C ALA A 82 -7.80 12.35 3.44
N VAL A 83 -9.14 12.33 3.60
CA VAL A 83 -10.07 12.55 2.48
C VAL A 83 -10.01 14.01 2.03
N TYR A 84 -10.21 14.97 2.94
CA TYR A 84 -10.33 16.39 2.62
C TYR A 84 -9.08 16.97 1.94
N SER A 85 -7.89 16.58 2.42
CA SER A 85 -6.61 17.01 1.86
C SER A 85 -6.25 16.30 0.55
N GLY A 86 -6.94 15.19 0.22
CA GLY A 86 -6.57 14.31 -0.89
C GLY A 86 -5.28 13.52 -0.65
N ASP A 87 -4.81 13.42 0.59
CA ASP A 87 -3.56 12.72 0.93
C ASP A 87 -3.57 11.24 0.52
N THR A 88 -4.75 10.61 0.45
CA THR A 88 -4.89 9.23 -0.05
C THR A 88 -4.62 9.07 -1.54
N GLN A 89 -4.52 10.17 -2.29
CA GLN A 89 -4.33 10.20 -3.75
C GLN A 89 -5.39 9.37 -4.52
N GLY A 90 -6.61 9.32 -3.99
CA GLY A 90 -7.72 8.56 -4.58
C GLY A 90 -7.61 7.05 -4.44
N MET A 91 -6.73 6.54 -3.57
CA MET A 91 -6.65 5.11 -3.24
C MET A 91 -7.65 4.75 -2.13
N PRO A 92 -8.09 3.48 -2.02
CA PRO A 92 -8.69 2.99 -0.79
C PRO A 92 -7.70 3.17 0.37
N PHE A 93 -8.21 3.43 1.56
CA PHE A 93 -7.36 3.67 2.71
C PHE A 93 -7.89 3.03 3.98
N VAL A 94 -7.00 2.91 4.97
CA VAL A 94 -7.26 2.25 6.24
C VAL A 94 -6.77 3.13 7.37
N VAL A 95 -7.53 3.18 8.45
CA VAL A 95 -7.10 3.75 9.72
C VAL A 95 -7.01 2.63 10.76
N ILE A 96 -5.83 2.41 11.33
CA ILE A 96 -5.59 1.48 12.42
C ILE A 96 -5.44 2.32 13.70
N ASP A 97 -6.46 2.26 14.55
CA ASP A 97 -6.44 2.88 15.87
C ASP A 97 -5.81 1.91 16.87
N LYS A 98 -4.57 2.20 17.27
CA LYS A 98 -3.83 1.36 18.21
C LYS A 98 -4.46 1.39 19.59
N LYS A 99 -4.85 2.56 20.08
CA LYS A 99 -5.41 2.76 21.43
C LYS A 99 -6.71 1.96 21.61
N HIS A 100 -7.49 1.81 20.54
CA HIS A 100 -8.74 1.05 20.52
C HIS A 100 -8.62 -0.33 19.86
N ALA A 101 -7.42 -0.76 19.47
CA ALA A 101 -7.14 -2.01 18.76
C ALA A 101 -8.15 -2.31 17.63
N THR A 102 -8.49 -1.30 16.83
CA THR A 102 -9.54 -1.37 15.81
C THR A 102 -9.00 -0.92 14.46
N VAL A 103 -9.52 -1.50 13.39
CA VAL A 103 -9.22 -1.10 12.02
C VAL A 103 -10.48 -0.65 11.29
N HIS A 104 -10.41 0.47 10.57
CA HIS A 104 -11.48 1.02 9.75
C HIS A 104 -11.02 1.11 8.29
N ILE A 105 -11.76 0.50 7.36
CA ILE A 105 -11.40 0.42 5.93
C ILE A 105 -12.34 1.31 5.14
N PHE A 106 -11.79 2.20 4.33
CA PHE A 106 -12.52 3.14 3.52
C PHE A 106 -12.24 2.92 2.04
N ALA A 107 -13.28 3.07 1.22
CA ALA A 107 -13.08 3.18 -0.22
C ALA A 107 -12.46 4.55 -0.58
N ALA A 108 -12.01 4.67 -1.83
CA ALA A 108 -11.42 5.90 -2.37
C ALA A 108 -12.33 7.13 -2.28
N ASP A 109 -13.64 6.93 -2.19
CA ASP A 109 -14.64 7.98 -2.01
C ASP A 109 -14.80 8.42 -0.53
N GLY A 110 -14.02 7.86 0.39
CA GLY A 110 -14.10 8.18 1.81
C GLY A 110 -15.21 7.44 2.57
N LYS A 111 -15.95 6.52 1.93
CA LYS A 111 -17.01 5.75 2.62
C LYS A 111 -16.45 4.52 3.30
N LEU A 112 -16.84 4.32 4.55
CA LEU A 112 -16.49 3.12 5.33
C LEU A 112 -17.05 1.85 4.66
N ARG A 113 -16.20 0.84 4.55
CA ARG A 113 -16.52 -0.50 4.02
C ARG A 113 -16.55 -1.56 5.10
N GLY A 114 -15.85 -1.33 6.21
CA GLY A 114 -15.91 -2.21 7.36
C GLY A 114 -15.04 -1.72 8.50
N SER A 115 -15.38 -2.19 9.70
CA SER A 115 -14.67 -1.95 10.95
C SER A 115 -14.57 -3.26 11.72
N THR A 116 -13.44 -3.52 12.37
CA THR A 116 -13.28 -4.73 13.20
C THR A 116 -12.14 -4.59 14.21
N PRO A 117 -12.21 -5.29 15.38
CA PRO A 117 -11.07 -5.44 16.26
C PRO A 117 -9.91 -6.15 15.57
N VAL A 118 -8.68 -5.80 15.97
CA VAL A 118 -7.44 -6.39 15.46
C VAL A 118 -6.52 -6.80 16.60
N LEU A 119 -5.56 -7.68 16.33
CA LEU A 119 -4.42 -7.90 17.23
C LEU A 119 -3.22 -7.11 16.73
N LEU A 120 -2.52 -6.49 17.65
CA LEU A 120 -1.38 -5.61 17.40
C LEU A 120 -0.13 -6.13 18.11
N GLY A 121 0.98 -5.44 17.88
CA GLY A 121 2.22 -5.64 18.61
C GLY A 121 1.99 -5.68 20.13
N SER A 122 2.67 -6.61 20.80
CA SER A 122 2.57 -6.79 22.24
C SER A 122 3.14 -5.61 23.04
N ALA A 123 4.08 -4.85 22.46
CA ALA A 123 4.59 -3.62 23.07
C ALA A 123 3.76 -2.40 22.66
N ILE A 124 3.60 -1.48 23.60
CA ILE A 124 3.13 -0.12 23.35
C ILE A 124 4.31 0.70 22.84
N GLY A 125 4.15 1.39 21.72
CA GLY A 125 5.17 2.26 21.15
C GLY A 125 4.97 2.53 19.67
N ASP A 126 5.44 3.69 19.21
CA ASP A 126 5.17 4.21 17.87
C ASP A 126 6.32 3.98 16.87
N HIS A 127 7.49 3.56 17.33
CA HIS A 127 8.68 3.42 16.50
C HIS A 127 9.06 1.97 16.28
N SER A 128 9.56 1.68 15.08
CA SER A 128 10.28 0.45 14.78
C SER A 128 11.78 0.62 15.06
N VAL A 129 12.47 -0.44 15.48
CA VAL A 129 13.92 -0.41 15.65
C VAL A 129 14.64 -0.74 14.33
N PRO A 130 15.79 -0.11 14.03
CA PRO A 130 16.51 -0.36 12.78
C PRO A 130 16.82 -1.85 12.56
N GLY A 131 16.55 -2.32 11.34
CA GLY A 131 16.81 -3.69 10.91
C GLY A 131 15.88 -4.76 11.52
N ILE A 132 14.81 -4.40 12.24
CA ILE A 132 13.94 -5.40 12.88
C ILE A 132 13.36 -6.40 11.89
N GLY A 133 13.04 -5.96 10.66
CA GLY A 133 12.47 -6.82 9.62
C GLY A 133 13.41 -7.92 9.11
N GLU A 134 14.71 -7.81 9.41
CA GLU A 134 15.74 -8.77 9.02
C GLU A 134 16.12 -9.72 10.17
N ARG A 135 15.63 -9.47 11.40
CA ARG A 135 15.95 -10.27 12.58
C ARG A 135 15.07 -11.53 12.64
N GLU A 136 15.60 -12.59 13.23
CA GLU A 136 14.77 -13.74 13.57
C GLU A 136 13.77 -13.37 14.68
N ILE A 137 12.57 -13.98 14.63
CA ILE A 137 11.48 -13.69 15.59
C ILE A 137 11.94 -13.91 17.05
N MET A 138 12.81 -14.89 17.29
CA MET A 138 13.33 -15.19 18.63
C MET A 138 14.27 -14.11 19.18
N ASP A 139 14.86 -13.30 18.30
CA ASP A 139 15.78 -12.22 18.67
C ASP A 139 15.06 -10.88 18.88
N ILE A 140 13.76 -10.81 18.56
CA ILE A 140 12.94 -9.61 18.79
C ILE A 140 12.56 -9.55 20.27
N LYS A 141 13.10 -8.53 20.96
CA LYS A 141 12.88 -8.32 22.39
C LYS A 141 11.43 -7.92 22.67
N PRO A 142 10.90 -8.19 23.87
CA PRO A 142 9.52 -7.85 24.22
C PRO A 142 9.14 -6.39 23.95
N ASP A 143 10.02 -5.43 24.26
CA ASP A 143 9.85 -3.99 24.07
C ASP A 143 9.94 -3.54 22.60
N GLU A 144 10.54 -4.36 21.73
CA GLU A 144 10.66 -4.09 20.29
C GLU A 144 9.42 -4.56 19.49
N ARG A 145 8.47 -5.26 20.12
CA ARG A 145 7.29 -5.87 19.46
C ARG A 145 6.16 -4.86 19.25
N THR A 146 6.46 -3.72 18.66
CA THR A 146 5.50 -2.64 18.41
C THR A 146 4.85 -2.79 17.03
N THR A 147 3.61 -2.33 16.89
CA THR A 147 3.09 -1.94 15.58
C THR A 147 3.46 -0.47 15.35
N PRO A 148 4.38 -0.14 14.44
CA PRO A 148 4.86 1.23 14.26
C PRO A 148 3.73 2.14 13.75
N SER A 149 3.67 3.37 14.26
CA SER A 149 2.75 4.37 13.73
C SER A 149 3.31 4.95 12.43
N GLY A 150 2.43 5.54 11.62
CA GLY A 150 2.82 6.25 10.42
C GLY A 150 1.87 6.06 9.25
N ARG A 151 2.23 6.70 8.14
CA ARG A 151 1.50 6.62 6.87
C ARG A 151 2.27 5.73 5.90
N PHE A 152 1.62 4.68 5.45
CA PHE A 152 2.22 3.66 4.60
C PHE A 152 1.43 3.47 3.31
N VAL A 153 2.12 3.25 2.20
CA VAL A 153 1.49 2.77 0.96
C VAL A 153 1.61 1.25 0.95
N THR A 154 0.49 0.55 0.89
CA THR A 154 0.47 -0.91 0.99
C THR A 154 0.80 -1.60 -0.32
N HIS A 155 1.24 -2.87 -0.20
CA HIS A 155 1.43 -3.76 -1.35
C HIS A 155 0.77 -5.11 -1.08
N PRO A 156 0.02 -5.66 -2.06
CA PRO A 156 -0.38 -7.05 -1.98
C PRO A 156 0.84 -7.95 -2.08
N GLY A 157 0.82 -9.07 -1.36
CA GLY A 157 1.93 -10.02 -1.37
C GLY A 157 1.56 -11.37 -0.78
N HIS A 158 2.57 -12.21 -0.61
CA HIS A 158 2.42 -13.51 0.02
C HIS A 158 3.47 -13.67 1.12
N ASN A 159 3.11 -14.39 2.17
CA ASN A 159 4.06 -14.79 3.20
C ASN A 159 4.88 -16.02 2.77
N ALA A 160 5.82 -16.44 3.62
CA ALA A 160 6.70 -17.59 3.34
C ALA A 160 5.97 -18.93 3.11
N THR A 161 4.72 -19.05 3.57
CA THR A 161 3.87 -20.23 3.35
C THR A 161 2.95 -20.09 2.13
N GLY A 162 3.05 -19.00 1.38
CA GLY A 162 2.23 -18.73 0.20
C GLY A 162 0.83 -18.20 0.49
N GLU A 163 0.50 -17.84 1.74
CA GLU A 163 -0.78 -17.18 2.04
C GLU A 163 -0.69 -15.70 1.65
N ASP A 164 -1.74 -15.19 1.02
CA ASP A 164 -1.84 -13.78 0.68
C ASP A 164 -1.92 -12.90 1.94
N ILE A 165 -1.22 -11.76 1.87
CA ILE A 165 -1.10 -10.75 2.93
C ILE A 165 -1.07 -9.35 2.31
N VAL A 166 -1.29 -8.33 3.13
CA VAL A 166 -1.07 -6.93 2.76
C VAL A 166 0.18 -6.44 3.48
N TRP A 167 1.24 -6.14 2.74
CA TRP A 167 2.42 -5.46 3.30
C TRP A 167 2.08 -4.02 3.67
N VAL A 168 2.44 -3.62 4.90
CA VAL A 168 2.20 -2.26 5.42
C VAL A 168 3.54 -1.53 5.53
N ASP A 169 4.48 -2.04 6.31
CA ASP A 169 5.86 -1.55 6.36
C ASP A 169 6.79 -2.68 5.95
N TYR A 170 7.29 -2.60 4.72
CA TYR A 170 8.14 -3.65 4.16
C TYR A 170 9.49 -3.74 4.89
N ASN A 171 10.08 -2.61 5.29
CA ASN A 171 11.40 -2.58 5.93
C ASN A 171 11.35 -3.13 7.36
N ALA A 172 10.24 -2.91 8.06
CA ALA A 172 9.99 -3.47 9.38
C ALA A 172 9.34 -4.87 9.33
N ALA A 173 9.15 -5.45 8.15
CA ALA A 173 8.43 -6.72 7.92
C ALA A 173 7.02 -6.75 8.54
N ILE A 174 6.33 -5.62 8.58
CA ILE A 174 4.98 -5.49 9.14
C ILE A 174 3.95 -5.70 8.02
N SER A 175 3.04 -6.63 8.26
CA SER A 175 1.92 -6.92 7.38
C SER A 175 0.60 -6.97 8.14
N MET A 176 -0.48 -6.73 7.40
CA MET A 176 -1.83 -7.02 7.82
C MET A 176 -2.25 -8.36 7.22
N HIS A 177 -2.67 -9.30 8.07
CA HIS A 177 -3.02 -10.65 7.66
C HIS A 177 -4.06 -11.30 8.57
N ARG A 178 -4.66 -12.39 8.10
CA ARG A 178 -5.60 -13.21 8.89
C ARG A 178 -4.99 -13.65 10.22
N VAL A 179 -5.79 -13.66 11.27
CA VAL A 179 -5.43 -14.31 12.53
C VAL A 179 -5.15 -15.79 12.31
N ARG A 180 -4.07 -16.30 12.93
CA ARG A 180 -3.60 -17.68 12.80
C ARG A 180 -3.58 -18.36 14.18
N PRO A 181 -4.69 -18.99 14.62
CA PRO A 181 -4.80 -19.58 15.95
C PRO A 181 -4.11 -20.96 16.03
N LYS A 182 -2.82 -21.02 15.68
CA LYS A 182 -2.05 -22.28 15.68
C LYS A 182 -1.57 -22.69 17.08
N VAL A 183 -1.47 -21.75 18.01
CA VAL A 183 -1.02 -21.98 19.40
C VAL A 183 -2.16 -21.66 20.35
N ALA A 184 -2.75 -22.70 20.96
CA ALA A 184 -3.95 -22.55 21.79
C ALA A 184 -3.74 -21.63 23.01
N SER A 185 -2.56 -21.66 23.63
CA SER A 185 -2.24 -20.82 24.80
C SER A 185 -2.20 -19.32 24.50
N GLU A 186 -2.07 -18.92 23.23
CA GLU A 186 -2.11 -17.51 22.85
C GLU A 186 -3.54 -16.95 22.84
N ARG A 187 -4.57 -17.81 22.73
CA ARG A 187 -5.99 -17.43 22.78
C ARG A 187 -6.37 -16.29 21.83
N ARG A 188 -5.83 -16.31 20.60
CA ARG A 188 -5.93 -15.19 19.64
C ARG A 188 -7.36 -14.85 19.23
N LEU A 189 -8.25 -15.85 19.15
CA LEU A 189 -9.65 -15.60 18.78
C LEU A 189 -10.43 -14.98 19.94
N GLU A 190 -10.14 -15.41 21.16
CA GLU A 190 -10.72 -14.86 22.38
C GLU A 190 -10.25 -13.43 22.62
N ARG A 191 -8.97 -13.15 22.36
CA ARG A 191 -8.41 -11.78 22.38
C ARG A 191 -9.13 -10.86 21.41
N LEU A 192 -9.37 -11.30 20.17
CA LEU A 192 -10.13 -10.53 19.18
C LEU A 192 -11.58 -10.27 19.60
N ALA A 193 -12.17 -11.17 20.39
CA ALA A 193 -13.53 -11.03 20.90
C ALA A 193 -13.61 -10.28 22.24
N SER A 194 -12.48 -9.92 22.84
CA SER A 194 -12.45 -9.22 24.12
C SER A 194 -12.85 -7.76 23.95
N ALA A 195 -13.47 -7.20 25.00
CA ALA A 195 -13.72 -5.76 25.09
C ALA A 195 -12.49 -4.99 25.58
N SER A 196 -11.49 -5.66 26.18
CA SER A 196 -10.27 -5.04 26.67
C SER A 196 -9.24 -4.93 25.55
N THR A 197 -8.82 -3.71 25.24
CA THR A 197 -7.80 -3.45 24.20
C THR A 197 -6.42 -4.00 24.57
N ASP A 198 -6.15 -4.21 25.86
CA ASP A 198 -4.92 -4.86 26.33
C ASP A 198 -4.86 -6.34 25.90
N ASP A 199 -6.01 -7.01 25.79
CA ASP A 199 -6.06 -8.40 25.32
C ASP A 199 -5.63 -8.51 23.85
N ASN A 200 -5.81 -7.44 23.07
CA ASN A 200 -5.43 -7.38 21.66
C ASN A 200 -3.92 -7.25 21.41
N ARG A 201 -3.10 -7.13 22.46
CA ARG A 201 -1.63 -6.97 22.37
C ARG A 201 -0.92 -8.31 22.49
N ILE A 202 -0.49 -8.87 21.35
CA ILE A 202 0.13 -10.21 21.34
C ILE A 202 1.09 -10.47 20.17
N SER A 203 1.01 -9.70 19.09
CA SER A 203 1.85 -9.95 17.90
C SER A 203 3.28 -9.41 18.09
N PHE A 204 4.13 -9.70 17.12
CA PHE A 204 5.47 -9.11 17.00
C PHE A 204 5.46 -7.77 16.23
N GLY A 205 4.28 -7.25 15.90
CA GLY A 205 4.09 -5.99 15.19
C GLY A 205 3.06 -6.08 14.07
N CYS A 206 2.92 -7.25 13.42
CA CYS A 206 1.90 -7.47 12.39
C CYS A 206 0.47 -7.23 12.92
N ILE A 207 -0.40 -6.75 12.04
CA ILE A 207 -1.82 -6.50 12.33
C ILE A 207 -2.61 -7.76 11.99
N ASN A 208 -3.17 -8.43 12.99
CA ASN A 208 -3.95 -9.65 12.76
C ASN A 208 -5.43 -9.34 12.78
N VAL A 209 -6.15 -9.73 11.74
CA VAL A 209 -7.57 -9.44 11.55
C VAL A 209 -8.40 -10.75 11.53
N PRO A 210 -9.70 -10.70 11.84
CA PRO A 210 -10.59 -11.85 11.65
C PRO A 210 -10.57 -12.37 10.20
N ILE A 211 -10.59 -13.70 10.04
CA ILE A 211 -10.49 -14.36 8.73
C ILE A 211 -11.57 -13.87 7.76
N LYS A 212 -12.82 -13.80 8.23
CA LYS A 212 -13.97 -13.35 7.42
C LYS A 212 -13.78 -11.91 6.95
N PHE A 213 -13.41 -11.02 7.87
CA PHE A 213 -13.18 -9.61 7.57
C PHE A 213 -12.06 -9.42 6.55
N TYR A 214 -10.97 -10.18 6.69
CA TYR A 214 -9.89 -10.14 5.73
C TYR A 214 -10.38 -10.54 4.32
N ASN A 215 -11.07 -11.66 4.20
CA ASN A 215 -11.48 -12.21 2.91
C ASN A 215 -12.55 -11.36 2.21
N GLU A 216 -13.49 -10.80 2.98
CA GLU A 216 -14.65 -10.09 2.42
C GLU A 216 -14.40 -8.59 2.25
N VAL A 217 -13.50 -7.98 3.02
CA VAL A 217 -13.26 -6.52 3.02
C VAL A 217 -11.84 -6.17 2.59
N ILE A 218 -10.82 -6.71 3.28
CA ILE A 218 -9.43 -6.30 3.05
C ILE A 218 -8.90 -6.82 1.71
N HIS A 219 -9.05 -8.11 1.43
CA HIS A 219 -8.50 -8.73 0.23
C HIS A 219 -9.04 -8.11 -1.08
N PRO A 220 -10.36 -7.88 -1.24
CA PRO A 220 -10.87 -7.23 -2.45
C PRO A 220 -10.34 -5.81 -2.69
N MET A 221 -9.96 -5.08 -1.63
CA MET A 221 -9.53 -3.68 -1.72
C MET A 221 -8.01 -3.49 -1.73
N LEU A 222 -7.28 -4.31 -0.97
CA LEU A 222 -5.85 -4.15 -0.68
C LEU A 222 -5.02 -5.39 -1.03
N GLY A 223 -5.67 -6.53 -1.27
CA GLY A 223 -5.02 -7.77 -1.70
C GLY A 223 -4.75 -7.83 -3.21
N THR A 224 -5.34 -6.92 -3.99
CA THR A 224 -5.19 -6.86 -5.46
C THR A 224 -4.69 -5.52 -5.97
N ALA A 225 -4.68 -4.49 -5.11
CA ALA A 225 -4.28 -3.13 -5.43
C ALA A 225 -3.59 -2.47 -4.23
N ARG A 226 -2.89 -1.37 -4.49
CA ARG A 226 -2.30 -0.55 -3.42
C ARG A 226 -3.36 0.28 -2.72
N GLY A 227 -3.14 0.56 -1.44
CA GLY A 227 -3.90 1.51 -0.65
C GLY A 227 -2.99 2.34 0.25
N VAL A 228 -3.60 3.20 1.07
CA VAL A 228 -2.89 3.94 2.12
C VAL A 228 -3.32 3.40 3.48
N VAL A 229 -2.39 3.12 4.37
CA VAL A 229 -2.67 2.76 5.76
C VAL A 229 -2.11 3.86 6.66
N TYR A 230 -2.96 4.41 7.51
CA TYR A 230 -2.57 5.26 8.63
C TYR A 230 -2.63 4.40 9.89
N VAL A 231 -1.47 4.12 10.49
CA VAL A 231 -1.41 3.56 11.83
C VAL A 231 -1.29 4.72 12.81
N LEU A 232 -2.34 4.96 13.60
CA LEU A 232 -2.38 6.09 14.54
C LEU A 232 -1.35 5.91 15.65
N PRO A 233 -0.72 6.98 16.14
CA PRO A 233 0.20 6.88 17.27
C PRO A 233 -0.53 6.60 18.58
N GLU A 234 0.17 5.99 19.52
CA GLU A 234 -0.32 5.74 20.89
C GLU A 234 0.52 6.40 21.98
N THR A 235 1.67 6.97 21.63
CA THR A 235 2.54 7.73 22.53
C THR A 235 2.80 9.16 22.04
N ARG A 236 2.64 9.41 20.74
CA ARG A 236 2.78 10.73 20.11
C ARG A 236 1.42 11.34 19.74
N ASP A 237 1.40 12.63 19.47
CA ASP A 237 0.21 13.33 18.99
C ASP A 237 -0.09 13.00 17.52
N VAL A 238 -1.37 12.80 17.20
CA VAL A 238 -1.82 12.41 15.85
C VAL A 238 -1.67 13.53 14.82
N ARG A 239 -1.76 14.80 15.24
CA ARG A 239 -1.56 15.96 14.35
C ARG A 239 -0.10 16.11 14.00
N GLU A 240 0.79 15.97 14.99
CA GLU A 240 2.23 15.99 14.77
C GLU A 240 2.71 14.83 13.89
N GLU A 241 2.22 13.61 14.11
CA GLU A 241 2.62 12.42 13.34
C GLU A 241 2.35 12.56 11.83
N PHE A 242 1.21 13.17 11.48
CA PHE A 242 0.76 13.26 10.08
C PHE A 242 0.87 14.68 9.49
N GLY A 243 1.27 15.68 10.28
CA GLY A 243 1.12 17.09 9.89
C GLY A 243 -0.35 17.44 9.60
N SER A 244 -1.29 16.77 10.28
CA SER A 244 -2.72 16.89 10.00
C SER A 244 -3.33 18.09 10.74
N TYR A 245 -4.40 18.64 10.17
CA TYR A 245 -5.09 19.81 10.69
C TYR A 245 -6.59 19.56 10.76
N ASP A 246 -7.26 20.30 11.63
CA ASP A 246 -8.71 20.21 11.76
C ASP A 246 -9.35 20.72 10.46
N VAL A 247 -10.11 19.84 9.81
CA VAL A 247 -10.84 20.20 8.60
C VAL A 247 -12.06 21.05 8.95
N PRO A 248 -12.43 22.06 8.15
CA PRO A 248 -13.63 22.86 8.38
C PRO A 248 -14.90 22.01 8.30
N ASP A 249 -15.92 22.33 9.10
CA ASP A 249 -17.24 21.72 8.92
C ASP A 249 -17.76 22.02 7.52
N ALA A 250 -18.37 21.02 6.88
CA ALA A 250 -19.02 21.27 5.60
C ALA A 250 -20.06 22.37 5.81
N PRO A 251 -20.10 23.43 4.97
CA PRO A 251 -21.14 24.43 5.09
C PRO A 251 -22.48 23.73 5.02
N ALA A 252 -23.32 23.93 6.04
CA ALA A 252 -24.68 23.41 6.04
C ALA A 252 -25.34 23.90 4.76
N VAL A 253 -25.68 22.97 3.86
CA VAL A 253 -26.42 23.31 2.64
C VAL A 253 -27.77 23.82 3.13
N ALA A 254 -27.91 25.15 3.20
CA ALA A 254 -29.18 25.79 3.47
C ALA A 254 -30.16 25.28 2.43
N GLN A 255 -31.14 24.48 2.86
CA GLN A 255 -32.25 24.11 2.03
C GLN A 255 -32.98 25.40 1.67
N ALA A 256 -32.68 25.95 0.50
CA ALA A 256 -33.42 27.05 -0.06
C ALA A 256 -34.83 26.55 -0.34
N VAL A 257 -35.74 26.87 0.58
CA VAL A 257 -37.18 26.66 0.44
C VAL A 257 -37.64 27.44 -0.78
N HIS A 258 -37.86 26.74 -1.88
CA HIS A 258 -38.50 27.32 -3.05
C HIS A 258 -40.03 27.31 -2.83
N THR A 259 -40.53 28.28 -2.08
CA THR A 259 -41.94 28.68 -2.15
C THR A 259 -42.06 29.76 -3.22
N VAL A 260 -42.42 29.35 -4.44
CA VAL A 260 -43.01 30.24 -5.43
C VAL A 260 -44.47 30.45 -5.02
N ARG A 261 -44.86 31.71 -4.83
CA ARG A 261 -46.25 32.15 -4.84
C ARG A 261 -46.58 32.75 -6.19
#